data_AF-A0A166TPF8-F1
#
_entry.id   AF-A0A166TPF8-F1
#
_cell.length_a   1.000
_cell.length_b   1.000
_cell.length_c   1.000
_cell.angle_alpha   90.00
_cell.angle_beta   90.00
_cell.angle_gamma   90.00
#
_symmetry.space_group_name_H-M   'P 1'
#
loop_
_entity.id
_entity.type
_entity.pdbx_description
1 polymer ?
#
loop_
_entity_poly.entity_id
_entity_poly.type
_entity_poly.pdbx_seq_one_letter_code
_entity_poly.pdbx_strand_id
1 'polypeptide(L)' 'MSAESPDIPDLRIKRVPSPFTPAEILEYLTFIHFTPLPALPPLNTPQAWPGFAPTLANLEALMRRHLLTFPYENTEKH' A
#
# COMPACT_ATOMS: atom_id res chain seq x y z
N MET A 1 -5.88 -4.58 -42.81
CA MET A 1 -5.19 -5.53 -41.91
C MET A 1 -4.49 -4.70 -40.85
N SER A 2 -5.15 -4.48 -39.72
CA SER A 2 -4.60 -3.69 -38.61
C SER A 2 -3.68 -4.59 -37.79
N ALA A 3 -2.43 -4.18 -37.65
CA ALA A 3 -1.45 -4.91 -36.84
C ALA A 3 -1.81 -4.75 -35.36
N GLU A 4 -2.07 -5.87 -34.71
CA GLU A 4 -2.24 -5.99 -33.27
C GLU A 4 -0.87 -5.72 -32.62
N SER A 5 -0.77 -4.62 -31.88
CA SER A 5 0.45 -4.25 -31.15
C SER A 5 0.61 -5.23 -29.98
N PRO A 6 1.72 -5.97 -29.87
CA PRO A 6 1.92 -6.86 -28.73
C PRO A 6 2.07 -6.02 -27.46
N ASP A 7 1.25 -6.33 -26.45
CA ASP A 7 1.41 -5.86 -25.08
C ASP A 7 2.82 -6.26 -24.59
N ILE A 8 3.78 -5.34 -24.65
CA ILE A 8 5.09 -5.54 -24.03
C ILE A 8 4.89 -5.29 -22.54
N PRO A 9 4.95 -6.32 -21.67
CA PRO A 9 4.94 -6.05 -20.24
C PRO A 9 6.19 -5.20 -19.93
N ASP A 10 5.98 -4.05 -19.31
CA ASP A 10 7.07 -3.19 -18.86
C ASP A 10 8.00 -3.99 -17.91
N LEU A 11 9.11 -4.47 -18.46
CA LEU A 11 10.01 -5.49 -17.88
C LEU A 11 10.78 -5.01 -16.64
N ARG A 12 10.52 -3.80 -16.14
CA ARG A 12 11.31 -3.17 -15.08
C ARG A 12 10.69 -3.24 -13.68
N ILE A 13 9.39 -3.51 -13.58
CA ILE A 13 8.70 -3.56 -12.28
C ILE A 13 8.19 -4.98 -12.03
N LYS A 14 8.97 -5.75 -11.28
CA LYS A 14 8.52 -7.06 -10.79
C LYS A 14 7.49 -6.84 -9.69
N ARG A 15 6.29 -7.39 -9.86
CA ARG A 15 5.31 -7.47 -8.77
C ARG A 15 5.87 -8.41 -7.70
N VAL A 16 6.13 -7.88 -6.51
CA VAL A 16 6.51 -8.66 -5.34
C VAL A 16 5.26 -8.78 -4.46
N PRO A 17 4.86 -10.01 -4.07
CA PRO A 17 3.76 -10.16 -3.13
C PRO A 17 4.13 -9.53 -1.79
N SER A 18 3.20 -8.80 -1.19
CA SER A 18 3.35 -8.30 0.18
C SER A 18 3.44 -9.49 1.14
N PRO A 19 4.41 -9.53 2.07
CA PRO A 19 4.45 -10.54 3.12
C PRO A 19 3.39 -10.29 4.21
N PHE A 20 2.83 -9.08 4.28
CA PHE A 20 1.87 -8.68 5.30
C PHE A 20 0.44 -9.06 4.91
N THR A 21 -0.28 -9.59 5.89
CA THR A 21 -1.71 -9.86 5.83
C THR A 21 -2.53 -8.57 5.86
N PRO A 22 -3.78 -8.60 5.36
CA PRO A 22 -4.65 -7.43 5.45
C PRO A 22 -4.95 -6.97 6.89
N ALA A 23 -4.94 -7.88 7.87
CA ALA A 23 -5.13 -7.54 9.27
C ALA A 23 -3.95 -6.73 9.81
N GLU A 24 -2.71 -7.16 9.54
CA GLU A 24 -1.50 -6.43 9.95
C GLU A 24 -1.41 -5.05 9.30
N ILE A 25 -1.78 -4.95 8.03
CA ILE A 25 -1.80 -3.65 7.35
C ILE A 25 -2.89 -2.74 7.95
N LEU A 26 -4.07 -3.27 8.29
CA LEU A 26 -5.11 -2.48 8.98
C LEU A 26 -4.65 -1.99 10.36
N GLU A 27 -3.98 -2.85 11.12
CA GLU A 27 -3.38 -2.52 12.41
C GLU A 27 -2.36 -1.39 12.26
N TYR A 28 -1.42 -1.52 11.31
CA TYR A 28 -0.45 -0.47 10.99
C TYR A 28 -1.11 0.86 10.62
N LEU A 29 -2.10 0.85 9.72
CA LEU A 29 -2.80 2.06 9.27
C LEU A 29 -3.52 2.75 10.43
N THR A 30 -4.13 1.95 11.32
CA THR A 30 -4.76 2.45 12.54
C THR A 30 -3.73 3.09 13.48
N PHE A 31 -2.58 2.45 13.63
CA PHE A 31 -1.48 2.91 14.49
C PHE A 31 -0.91 4.25 14.04
N ILE A 32 -0.70 4.45 12.73
CA ILE A 32 -0.23 5.74 12.18
C ILE A 32 -1.37 6.78 12.02
N HIS A 33 -2.55 6.51 12.60
CA HIS A 33 -3.75 7.35 12.50
C HIS A 33 -4.20 7.63 11.07
N PHE A 34 -3.86 6.78 10.11
CA PHE A 34 -4.33 6.91 8.73
C PHE A 34 -5.76 6.36 8.65
N THR A 35 -6.74 7.26 8.62
CA THR A 35 -8.14 6.87 8.43
C THR A 35 -8.40 6.61 6.95
N PRO A 36 -8.58 5.35 6.50
CA PRO A 36 -9.09 5.12 5.17
C PRO A 36 -10.52 5.71 5.08
N LEU A 37 -10.80 6.46 4.02
CA LEU A 37 -12.14 6.96 3.73
C LEU A 37 -13.17 5.80 3.77
N PRO A 38 -14.39 6.01 4.28
CA PRO A 38 -15.31 4.93 4.57
C PRO A 38 -15.93 4.38 3.29
N ALA A 39 -15.61 3.13 2.93
CA ALA A 39 -16.50 2.14 2.32
C ALA A 39 -15.72 0.85 2.03
N LEU A 40 -15.56 -0.02 3.03
CA LEU A 40 -15.06 -1.38 2.82
C LEU A 40 -16.25 -2.36 2.73
N PRO A 41 -16.60 -2.90 1.55
CA PRO A 41 -17.26 -4.20 1.47
C PRO A 41 -16.26 -5.33 1.81
N PRO A 42 -16.74 -6.55 2.15
CA PRO A 42 -15.95 -7.56 2.84
C PRO A 42 -14.76 -8.08 2.03
N LEU A 43 -13.76 -8.50 2.80
CA LEU A 43 -12.36 -8.77 2.51
C LEU A 43 -12.10 -10.03 1.65
N ASN A 44 -12.90 -10.28 0.60
CA ASN A 44 -12.88 -11.52 -0.17
C ASN A 44 -12.65 -11.37 -1.68
N THR A 45 -12.26 -10.20 -2.19
CA THR A 45 -11.86 -10.04 -3.60
C THR A 45 -10.36 -9.78 -3.73
N PRO A 46 -9.64 -10.48 -4.64
CA PRO A 46 -8.21 -10.29 -4.90
C PRO A 46 -7.91 -8.99 -5.68
N GLN A 47 -8.84 -8.04 -5.69
CA GLN A 47 -8.69 -6.74 -6.32
C GLN A 47 -8.19 -5.76 -5.27
N ALA A 48 -7.23 -4.91 -5.66
CA ALA A 48 -6.68 -3.81 -4.88
C ALA A 48 -7.63 -3.30 -3.77
N TRP A 49 -7.11 -3.21 -2.55
CA TRP A 49 -7.80 -2.75 -1.35
C TRP A 49 -8.92 -1.75 -1.67
N PRO A 50 -10.20 -2.15 -1.62
CA PRO A 50 -11.28 -1.29 -2.07
C PRO A 50 -11.29 -0.05 -1.17
N GLY A 51 -10.99 1.12 -1.75
CA GLY A 51 -10.90 2.39 -1.02
C GLY A 51 -9.49 2.99 -0.89
N PHE A 52 -8.43 2.27 -1.23
CA PHE A 52 -7.08 2.86 -1.31
C PHE A 52 -6.71 3.15 -2.77
N ALA A 53 -6.77 4.42 -3.16
CA ALA A 53 -6.25 4.87 -4.44
C ALA A 53 -4.72 5.05 -4.34
N PRO A 54 -3.90 4.39 -5.19
CA PRO A 54 -2.45 4.53 -5.17
C PRO A 54 -2.02 5.86 -5.83
N THR A 55 -2.42 6.98 -5.22
CA THR A 55 -2.08 8.33 -5.66
C THR A 55 -0.86 8.85 -4.91
N LEU A 56 -0.16 9.82 -5.50
CA LEU A 56 0.96 10.51 -4.83
C LEU A 56 0.54 11.12 -3.49
N ALA A 57 -0.65 11.74 -3.45
CA ALA A 57 -1.18 12.34 -2.22
C ALA A 57 -1.37 11.33 -1.08
N ASN A 58 -1.84 10.12 -1.38
CA ASN A 58 -1.99 9.07 -0.38
C ASN A 58 -0.64 8.53 0.09
N LEU A 59 0.34 8.43 -0.82
CA LEU A 59 1.70 8.04 -0.46
C LEU A 59 2.34 9.08 0.48
N GLU A 60 2.24 10.36 0.15
CA GLU A 60 2.77 11.45 0.98
C GLU A 60 2.12 11.48 2.37
N ALA A 61 0.80 11.30 2.44
CA ALA A 61 0.08 11.23 3.71
C ALA A 61 0.51 10.03 4.57
N LEU A 62 0.68 8.85 3.96
CA LEU A 62 1.19 7.66 4.65
C LEU A 62 2.59 7.88 5.19
N MET A 63 3.51 8.39 4.35
CA MET A 63 4.89 8.65 4.75
C MET A 63 4.96 9.66 5.89
N ARG A 64 4.25 10.78 5.78
CA ARG A 64 4.26 11.82 6.81
C ARG A 64 3.78 11.28 8.16
N ARG A 65 2.71 10.51 8.17
CA ARG A 65 2.16 9.91 9.40
C ARG A 65 3.12 8.88 9.99
N HIS A 66 3.71 8.02 9.17
CA HIS A 66 4.73 7.06 9.60
C HIS A 66 5.89 7.75 10.33
N LEU A 67 6.49 8.76 9.69
CA LEU A 67 7.64 9.48 10.23
C LEU A 67 7.33 10.24 11.53
N LEU A 68 6.08 10.65 11.73
CA LEU A 68 5.63 11.32 12.96
C LEU A 68 5.21 10.33 14.07
N THR A 69 4.99 9.06 13.73
CA THR A 69 4.53 8.04 14.67
C THR A 69 5.70 7.21 15.22
N PHE A 70 6.64 6.81 14.37
CA PHE A 70 7.76 5.96 14.77
C PHE A 70 9.02 6.80 15.05
N PRO A 71 9.62 6.69 16.24
CA PRO A 71 10.92 7.30 16.48
C PRO A 71 11.99 6.58 15.66
N TYR A 72 12.97 7.34 15.20
CA TYR A 72 14.17 6.75 14.61
C TYR A 72 15.13 6.34 15.74
N GLU A 73 15.31 5.04 15.93
CA GLU A 73 16.16 4.50 16.99
C GLU A 73 17.09 3.37 16.52
N ASN A 74 18.21 3.22 17.22
CA ASN A 74 19.19 2.13 17.05
C ASN A 74 19.41 1.38 18.38
N THR A 75 18.43 1.43 19.27
CA THR A 75 18.50 0.94 20.65
C THR A 75 18.74 -0.56 20.74
N GLU A 76 18.16 -1.38 19.85
CA GLU A 76 18.37 -2.84 19.86
C GLU A 76 19.80 -3.28 19.49
N LYS A 77 20.60 -2.41 18.85
CA LYS A 77 21.99 -2.74 18.47
C LYS A 77 23.02 -2.39 19.54
N HIS A 78 22.62 -1.74 20.62
CA HIS A 78 23.48 -1.29 21.72
C HIS A 78 23.08 -1.96 23.02
#